data_AF-A0A659Q196-F1
#
_entry.id   AF-A0A659Q196-F1
#
_cell.length_a   1.000
_cell.length_b   1.000
_cell.length_c   1.000
_cell.angle_alpha   90.00
_cell.angle_beta   90.00
_cell.angle_gamma   90.00
#
_symmetry.space_group_name_H-M   'P 1'
#
loop_
_entity.id
_entity.type
_entity.pdbx_description
1 polymer ?
#
loop_
_entity_poly.entity_id
_entity_poly.type
_entity_poly.pdbx_seq_one_letter_code
_entity_poly.pdbx_strand_id
1 'polypeptide(L)' 'AYLVAPPLEEPFGIDEARKSAAVLLVTYVPPPSETNYSAAFLTGSQAACKAACNAFTDAVLDIARNPVQRA' A
#
# COMPACT_ATOMS: atom_id res chain seq x y z
N ALA A 1 8.12 5.24 -4.72
CA ALA A 1 7.67 4.90 -3.35
C ALA A 1 7.97 3.44 -3.07
N TYR A 2 8.43 3.11 -1.86
CA TYR A 2 8.58 1.74 -1.39
C TYR A 2 7.57 1.52 -0.25
N LEU A 3 6.65 0.58 -0.44
CA LEU A 3 5.51 0.35 0.44
C LEU A 3 5.55 -1.09 0.94
N VAL A 4 5.35 -1.28 2.25
CA VAL A 4 5.43 -2.58 2.92
C VAL A 4 4.36 -2.58 4.02
N ALA A 5 3.51 -3.62 4.05
CA ALA A 5 2.53 -3.84 5.11
C ALA A 5 2.18 -5.34 5.20
N PRO A 6 1.43 -5.79 6.23
CA PRO A 6 1.05 -7.19 6.33
C PRO A 6 0.10 -7.63 5.20
N PRO A 7 -0.13 -8.94 5.01
CA PRO A 7 -0.72 -9.52 3.80
C PRO A 7 -2.09 -9.00 3.36
N LEU A 8 -2.91 -8.47 4.27
CA LEU A 8 -4.22 -7.93 3.93
C LEU A 8 -4.14 -6.42 3.67
N GLU A 9 -3.41 -5.74 4.55
CA GLU A 9 -3.22 -4.29 4.56
C GLU A 9 -2.47 -3.81 3.31
N GLU A 10 -1.50 -4.58 2.84
CA GLU A 10 -0.64 -4.18 1.75
C GLU A 10 -1.33 -4.15 0.38
N PRO A 11 -2.02 -5.21 -0.09
CA PRO A 11 -2.72 -5.15 -1.35
C PRO A 11 -3.86 -4.11 -1.33
N PHE A 12 -4.53 -3.93 -0.19
CA PHE A 12 -5.52 -2.87 0.00
C PHE A 12 -4.88 -1.47 -0.10
N GLY A 13 -3.78 -1.25 0.62
CA GLY A 13 -3.06 0.01 0.60
C GLY A 13 -2.48 0.36 -0.76
N ILE A 14 -1.99 -0.61 -1.53
CA ILE A 14 -1.48 -0.36 -2.91
C ILE A 14 -2.59 0.11 -3.83
N ASP A 15 -3.76 -0.51 -3.76
CA ASP A 15 -4.90 -0.13 -4.57
C ASP A 15 -5.30 1.33 -4.28
N GLU A 16 -5.42 1.69 -3.01
CA GLU A 16 -5.67 3.07 -2.58
C GLU A 16 -4.56 4.04 -3.01
N ALA A 17 -3.29 3.65 -2.89
CA ALA A 17 -2.15 4.45 -3.29
C ALA A 17 -2.15 4.76 -4.80
N ARG A 18 -2.48 3.76 -5.64
CA ARG A 18 -2.54 3.89 -7.10
C ARG A 18 -3.75 4.69 -7.57
N LYS A 19 -4.87 4.60 -6.85
CA LYS A 19 -6.06 5.42 -7.12
C LYS A 19 -5.86 6.89 -6.73
N SER A 20 -5.06 7.13 -5.69
CA SER A 20 -4.85 8.48 -5.12
C SER A 20 -3.76 9.30 -5.82
N ALA A 21 -2.89 8.67 -6.61
CA ALA A 21 -1.77 9.36 -7.25
C ALA A 21 -1.42 8.78 -8.62
N ALA A 22 -0.85 9.62 -9.50
CA ALA A 22 -0.34 9.22 -10.81
C ALA A 22 0.97 8.42 -10.68
N VAL A 23 0.86 7.16 -10.25
CA VAL A 23 1.97 6.22 -10.06
C VAL A 23 1.70 4.88 -10.73
N LEU A 24 2.76 4.21 -11.14
CA LEU A 24 2.74 2.88 -11.74
C LEU A 24 3.37 1.85 -10.78
N LEU A 25 2.79 0.67 -10.72
CA LEU A 25 3.35 -0.47 -10.01
C LEU A 25 4.48 -1.09 -10.83
N VAL A 26 5.70 -1.09 -10.30
CA VAL A 26 6.91 -1.58 -10.99
C VAL A 26 7.27 -2.98 -10.52
N THR A 27 7.11 -3.24 -9.24
CA THR A 27 7.40 -4.53 -8.63
C THR A 27 6.39 -4.78 -7.54
N TYR A 28 5.93 -6.02 -7.47
CA TYR A 28 5.05 -6.51 -6.43
C TYR A 28 5.63 -7.80 -5.88
N VAL A 29 5.81 -7.86 -4.57
CA VAL A 29 6.24 -9.03 -3.82
C VAL A 29 5.01 -9.58 -3.13
N PRO A 30 4.30 -10.57 -3.70
CA PRO A 30 3.06 -11.06 -3.13
C PRO A 30 3.30 -11.71 -1.76
N PRO A 31 2.30 -11.72 -0.87
CA PRO A 31 2.45 -12.35 0.42
C PRO A 31 2.47 -13.90 0.31
N PRO A 32 3.25 -14.60 1.17
CA PRO A 32 4.17 -14.05 2.17
C PRO A 32 5.60 -13.86 1.63
N SER A 33 6.23 -12.76 2.01
CA SER A 33 7.71 -12.65 1.99
C SER A 33 8.34 -13.45 3.14
N GLU A 34 9.66 -13.55 3.16
CA GLU A 34 10.44 -14.20 4.23
C GLU A 34 10.16 -13.61 5.62
N THR A 35 9.67 -12.37 5.68
CA THR A 35 9.34 -11.67 6.92
C THR A 35 7.84 -11.67 7.25
N ASN A 36 7.02 -12.39 6.49
CA ASN A 36 5.54 -12.42 6.59
C ASN A 36 4.84 -11.09 6.24
N TYR A 37 5.44 -10.31 5.35
CA TYR A 37 4.86 -9.09 4.79
C TYR A 37 4.60 -9.25 3.29
N SER A 38 4.02 -8.22 2.68
CA SER A 38 4.01 -7.99 1.24
C SER A 38 4.69 -6.64 0.97
N ALA A 39 5.12 -6.41 -0.26
CA ALA A 39 5.75 -5.14 -0.63
C ALA A 39 5.53 -4.76 -2.09
N ALA A 40 5.60 -3.44 -2.36
CA ALA A 40 5.66 -2.91 -3.71
C ALA A 40 6.60 -1.73 -3.89
N PHE A 41 7.13 -1.65 -5.11
CA PHE A 41 7.76 -0.45 -5.63
C PHE A 41 6.81 0.25 -6.61
N LEU A 42 6.50 1.51 -6.32
CA LEU A 42 5.74 2.39 -7.22
C LEU A 42 6.66 3.48 -7.80
N THR A 43 6.43 3.84 -9.07
CA THR A 43 7.16 4.91 -9.76
C THR A 43 6.23 6.00 -10.28
N GLY A 44 6.73 7.22 -10.38
CA GLY A 44 6.01 8.43 -10.80
C GLY A 44 6.82 9.67 -10.45
N SER A 45 6.21 10.85 -10.52
CA SER A 45 6.87 12.06 -10.01
C SER A 45 7.12 11.96 -8.50
N GLN A 46 8.07 12.73 -7.97
CA GLN A 46 8.37 12.71 -6.53
C GLN A 46 7.14 13.11 -5.68
N ALA A 47 6.38 14.10 -6.14
CA ALA A 47 5.13 14.50 -5.52
C ALA A 47 4.07 13.39 -5.58
N ALA A 48 3.92 12.70 -6.72
CA ALA A 48 2.99 11.58 -6.85
C ALA A 48 3.38 10.39 -5.96
N CYS A 49 4.68 10.08 -5.87
CA CYS A 49 5.18 9.06 -4.94
C CYS A 49 4.88 9.42 -3.48
N LYS A 50 5.00 10.70 -3.10
CA LYS A 50 4.68 11.15 -1.74
C LYS A 50 3.17 11.04 -1.45
N ALA A 51 2.32 11.44 -2.40
CA ALA A 51 0.87 11.27 -2.29
C ALA A 51 0.48 9.79 -2.15
N ALA A 52 1.08 8.91 -2.96
CA ALA A 52 0.89 7.46 -2.85
C ALA A 52 1.29 6.90 -1.48
N CYS A 53 2.42 7.35 -0.91
CA CYS A 53 2.84 6.96 0.45
C CYS A 53 1.84 7.39 1.53
N ASN A 54 1.28 8.59 1.42
CA ASN A 54 0.30 9.09 2.39
C ASN A 54 -0.99 8.27 2.31
N ALA A 55 -1.55 8.07 1.11
CA ALA A 55 -2.76 7.27 0.92
C ALA A 55 -2.59 5.82 1.38
N PHE A 56 -1.44 5.21 1.08
CA PHE A 56 -1.09 3.88 1.61
C PHE A 56 -1.11 3.86 3.15
N THR A 57 -0.52 4.87 3.79
CA THR A 57 -0.46 4.97 5.25
C THR A 57 -1.86 5.09 5.85
N ASP A 58 -2.71 5.93 5.28
CA ASP A 58 -4.09 6.13 5.76
C ASP A 58 -4.89 4.82 5.64
N ALA A 59 -4.78 4.12 4.50
CA ALA A 59 -5.43 2.84 4.29
C ALA A 59 -4.99 1.76 5.30
N VAL A 60 -3.69 1.65 5.58
CA VAL A 60 -3.15 0.72 6.59
C VAL A 60 -3.65 1.09 7.99
N LEU A 61 -3.66 2.38 8.34
CA LEU A 61 -4.15 2.86 9.63
C LEU A 61 -5.65 2.58 9.81
N ASP A 62 -6.44 2.70 8.75
CA ASP A 62 -7.88 2.43 8.82
C ASP A 62 -8.18 0.95 9.04
N ILE A 63 -7.44 0.05 8.39
CA ILE A 63 -7.50 -1.39 8.69
C ILE A 63 -7.04 -1.65 10.12
N ALA A 64 -5.94 -1.05 10.57
CA ALA A 64 -5.45 -1.24 11.93
C ALA A 64 -6.47 -0.79 13.00
N ARG A 65 -7.24 0.28 12.73
CA ARG A 65 -8.29 0.77 13.62
C ARG A 65 -9.51 -0.14 13.63
N ASN A 66 -9.91 -0.65 12.48
CA ASN A 66 -11.13 -1.46 12.30
C ASN A 66 -10.89 -2.66 11.38
N PRO A 67 -10.14 -3.69 11.83
CA PRO A 67 -9.71 -4.79 10.97
C PRO A 67 -10.87 -5.72 10.55
N VAL A 68 -11.99 -5.67 11.27
CA VAL A 68 -13.22 -6.39 10.94
C VAL A 68 -14.38 -5.41 10.99
N GLN A 69 -14.83 -4.97 9.81
CA GLN A 69 -16.02 -4.14 9.67
C GLN A 69 -17.27 -5.02 9.72
N ARG A 70 -18.27 -4.61 10.49
CA ARG A 70 -19.59 -5.25 10.51
C ARG A 70 -20.53 -4.46 9.60
N ALA A 71 -21.30 -5.19 8.80
CA ALA A 71 -22.38 -4.62 7.99
C ALA A 71 -23.56 -4.17 8.86
#